data_AF-A0A381UZS7-F1
#
_entry.id   AF-A0A381UZS7-F1
#
_cell.length_a   1.000
_cell.length_b   1.000
_cell.length_c   1.000
_cell.angle_alpha   90.00
_cell.angle_beta   90.00
_cell.angle_gamma   90.00
#
_symmetry.space_group_name_H-M   'P 1'
#
loop_
_entity.id
_entity.type
_entity.pdbx_description
1 polymer ?
#
loop_
_entity_poly.entity_id
_entity_poly.type
_entity_poly.pdbx_seq_one_letter_code
_entity_poly.pdbx_strand_id
1 'polypeptide(L)'
;VAIKLPKGHNDKTFEKILDDVEIGAIPTKFILELHIKLNNGQTIKVGQEFLKRVKTTESIFEGTELKQFEDQVVDIDIYMNVDLLKGTVYKNVGRILAKYFNEEDTDPSQQTT
;
A
#
# COMPACT_ATOMS: atom_id res chain seq x y z
N VAL A 1 1.37 8.66 -12.31
CA VAL A 1 1.60 8.10 -10.97
C VAL A 1 2.27 6.75 -11.13
N ALA A 2 3.44 6.56 -10.51
CA ALA A 2 4.19 5.32 -10.59
C ALA A 2 4.58 4.85 -9.17
N ILE A 3 4.41 3.55 -8.89
CA ILE A 3 4.95 2.93 -7.68
C ILE A 3 6.43 2.66 -7.90
N LYS A 4 7.27 3.04 -6.94
CA LYS A 4 8.70 2.72 -6.91
C LYS A 4 8.99 1.77 -5.75
N LEU A 5 9.50 0.59 -6.09
CA LEU A 5 9.98 -0.38 -5.11
C LEU A 5 11.44 -0.08 -4.74
N PRO A 6 11.87 -0.37 -3.50
CA PRO A 6 13.26 -0.24 -3.08
C PRO A 6 14.20 -1.10 -3.94
N LYS A 7 15.44 -0.64 -4.12
CA LYS A 7 16.48 -1.43 -4.79
C LYS A 7 16.73 -2.73 -4.02
N GLY A 8 16.67 -3.88 -4.70
CA GLY A 8 16.88 -5.21 -4.11
C GLY A 8 15.61 -6.02 -3.89
N HIS A 9 14.43 -5.44 -4.13
CA HIS A 9 13.18 -6.20 -4.19
C HIS A 9 13.06 -6.92 -5.54
N ASN A 10 12.85 -8.24 -5.55
CA ASN A 10 12.76 -9.09 -6.75
C ASN A 10 11.70 -10.20 -6.58
N ASP A 11 10.62 -9.90 -5.86
CA ASP A 11 9.51 -10.83 -5.69
C ASP A 11 8.47 -10.59 -6.78
N LYS A 12 8.64 -11.33 -7.89
CA LYS A 12 7.78 -11.24 -9.08
C LYS A 12 6.31 -11.54 -8.80
N THR A 13 6.00 -12.32 -7.77
CA THR A 13 4.61 -12.63 -7.40
C THR A 13 3.99 -11.43 -6.70
N PHE A 14 4.74 -10.82 -5.79
CA PHE A 14 4.30 -9.59 -5.12
C PHE A 14 4.18 -8.41 -6.09
N GLU A 15 5.09 -8.30 -7.06
CA GLU A 15 5.01 -7.29 -8.13
C GLU A 15 3.70 -7.43 -8.93
N LYS A 16 3.32 -8.65 -9.32
CA LYS A 16 2.01 -8.88 -9.98
C LYS A 16 0.82 -8.50 -9.11
N ILE A 17 0.89 -8.75 -7.80
CA ILE A 17 -0.19 -8.33 -6.87
C ILE A 17 -0.31 -6.80 -6.86
N LEU A 18 0.82 -6.08 -6.94
CA LEU A 18 0.82 -4.62 -6.96
C LEU A 18 0.36 -4.02 -8.29
N ASP A 19 0.55 -4.71 -9.41
CA ASP A 19 0.07 -4.25 -10.72
C ASP A 19 -1.46 -4.10 -10.74
N ASP A 20 -2.18 -4.91 -9.94
CA ASP A 20 -3.64 -4.86 -9.81
C ASP A 20 -4.14 -3.88 -8.71
N VAL A 21 -3.23 -3.20 -7.99
CA VAL A 21 -3.61 -2.28 -6.91
C VAL A 21 -3.91 -0.88 -7.46
N GLU A 22 -5.15 -0.42 -7.26
CA GLU A 22 -5.50 0.98 -7.51
C GLU A 22 -4.71 1.92 -6.58
N ILE A 23 -3.92 2.80 -7.18
CA ILE A 23 -3.01 3.69 -6.45
C ILE A 23 -3.73 4.59 -5.43
N GLY A 24 -4.96 5.01 -5.74
CA GLY A 24 -5.78 5.85 -4.86
C GLY A 24 -6.16 5.16 -3.55
N ALA A 25 -6.24 3.83 -3.57
CA ALA A 25 -6.64 3.02 -2.42
C ALA A 25 -5.49 2.71 -1.46
N ILE A 26 -4.24 3.08 -1.79
CA ILE A 26 -3.05 2.73 -0.98
C ILE A 26 -3.10 3.49 0.36
N PRO A 27 -3.16 2.78 1.50
CA PRO A 27 -3.11 3.43 2.80
C PRO A 27 -1.73 4.07 3.04
N THR A 28 -1.72 5.33 3.48
CA THR A 28 -0.49 6.13 3.66
C THR A 28 0.50 5.53 4.65
N LYS A 29 0.06 4.68 5.59
CA LYS A 29 0.92 3.94 6.52
C LYS A 29 1.95 3.03 5.82
N PHE A 30 1.70 2.63 4.57
CA PHE A 30 2.62 1.82 3.78
C PHE A 30 3.53 2.66 2.88
N ILE A 31 3.43 3.98 2.93
CA ILE A 31 4.22 4.90 2.10
C ILE A 31 5.35 5.47 2.94
N LEU A 32 6.58 5.36 2.45
CA LEU A 32 7.78 5.95 3.04
C LEU A 32 7.85 7.44 2.71
N GLU A 33 7.74 7.77 1.42
CA GLU A 33 7.74 9.12 0.90
C GLU A 33 6.98 9.22 -0.42
N LEU A 34 6.48 10.41 -0.73
CA LEU A 34 5.95 10.78 -2.05
C LEU A 34 6.87 11.82 -2.69
N HIS A 35 7.14 11.66 -3.98
CA HIS A 35 7.77 12.70 -4.79
C HIS A 35 6.75 13.20 -5.82
N ILE A 36 6.25 14.41 -5.59
CA ILE A 36 5.28 15.08 -6.46
C ILE A 36 6.06 15.93 -7.46
N LYS A 37 6.04 15.55 -8.73
CA LYS A 37 6.68 16.29 -9.82
C LYS A 37 5.71 17.33 -10.36
N LEU A 38 6.18 18.56 -10.46
CA LEU A 38 5.41 19.67 -11.01
C LEU A 38 5.82 19.99 -12.45
N ASN A 39 4.94 20.64 -13.19
CA ASN A 39 5.15 21.04 -14.60
C ASN A 39 6.32 22.01 -14.80
N ASN A 40 6.76 22.70 -13.74
CA ASN A 40 7.91 23.60 -13.75
C ASN A 40 9.25 22.89 -13.49
N GLY A 41 9.24 21.55 -13.36
CA GLY A 41 10.42 20.73 -13.08
C GLY A 41 10.76 20.60 -11.59
N GLN A 42 10.03 21.27 -10.68
CA GLN A 42 10.20 21.11 -9.24
C GLN A 42 9.69 19.74 -8.77
N THR A 43 10.31 19.20 -7.73
CA THR A 43 9.82 18.00 -7.02
C THR A 43 9.59 18.32 -5.55
N ILE A 44 8.35 18.20 -5.10
CA ILE A 44 7.98 18.30 -3.69
C ILE A 44 8.12 16.92 -3.06
N LYS A 45 8.93 16.82 -2.00
CA LYS A 45 9.13 15.58 -1.25
C LYS A 45 8.31 15.60 0.02
N VAL A 46 7.49 14.57 0.20
CA VAL A 46 6.54 14.46 1.30
C VAL A 46 6.87 13.20 2.08
N GLY A 47 7.32 13.37 3.32
CA GLY A 47 7.69 12.26 4.20
C GLY A 47 6.56 11.81 5.14
N GLN A 48 6.87 10.82 5.96
CA GLN A 48 5.96 10.18 6.93
C GLN A 48 5.20 11.15 7.84
N GLU A 49 5.83 12.24 8.33
CA GLU A 49 5.17 13.20 9.22
C GLU A 49 3.97 13.91 8.57
N PHE A 50 4.04 14.15 7.26
CA PHE A 50 2.89 14.61 6.49
C PHE A 50 1.90 13.48 6.25
N LEU A 51 2.41 12.31 5.83
CA LEU A 51 1.58 11.16 5.46
C LEU A 51 0.72 10.63 6.62
N LYS A 52 1.15 10.82 7.87
CA LYS A 52 0.36 10.47 9.07
C LYS A 52 -0.92 11.30 9.21
N ARG A 53 -1.00 12.49 8.61
CA ARG A 53 -2.15 13.39 8.69
C ARG A 53 -3.21 13.11 7.63
N VAL A 54 -2.87 12.30 6.63
CA VAL A 54 -3.75 11.93 5.50
C VAL A 54 -3.96 10.42 5.48
N LYS A 55 -5.17 9.98 5.13
CA LYS A 55 -5.53 8.55 5.20
C LYS A 55 -5.15 7.77 3.95
N THR A 56 -5.34 8.38 2.79
CA THR A 56 -5.12 7.80 1.46
C THR A 56 -4.34 8.77 0.58
N THR A 57 -3.82 8.26 -0.54
CA THR A 57 -3.13 9.03 -1.58
C THR A 57 -4.06 10.00 -2.31
N GLU A 58 -5.36 9.72 -2.37
CA GLU A 58 -6.37 10.63 -2.97
C GLU A 58 -6.56 11.89 -2.14
N SER A 59 -6.53 11.77 -0.81
CA SER A 59 -6.73 12.92 0.08
C SER A 59 -5.45 13.73 0.35
N ILE A 60 -4.35 13.51 -0.38
CA ILE A 60 -3.08 14.22 -0.12
C ILE A 60 -3.18 15.73 -0.37
N PHE A 61 -4.06 16.15 -1.28
CA PHE A 61 -4.30 17.56 -1.60
C PHE A 61 -5.43 18.16 -0.76
N GLU A 62 -6.33 17.34 -0.22
CA GLU A 62 -7.53 17.81 0.47
C GLU A 62 -7.19 18.41 1.84
N GLY A 63 -7.36 19.74 1.97
CA GLY A 63 -7.13 20.43 3.24
C GLY A 63 -5.67 20.51 3.68
N THR A 64 -4.72 20.30 2.76
CA THR A 64 -3.28 20.36 3.04
C THR A 64 -2.63 21.56 2.36
N GLU A 65 -1.40 21.87 2.79
CA GLU A 65 -0.54 22.85 2.13
C GLU A 65 -0.23 22.49 0.66
N LEU A 66 -0.51 21.25 0.22
CA LEU A 66 -0.26 20.79 -1.14
C LEU A 66 -1.36 21.17 -2.14
N LYS A 67 -2.57 21.56 -1.68
CA LYS A 67 -3.70 21.92 -2.56
C LYS A 67 -3.32 22.96 -3.61
N GLN A 68 -2.46 23.91 -3.27
CA GLN A 68 -1.98 24.97 -4.16
C GLN A 68 -1.16 24.48 -5.37
N PHE A 69 -0.68 23.23 -5.33
CA PHE A 69 0.14 22.64 -6.39
C PHE A 69 -0.63 21.63 -7.25
N GLU A 70 -1.89 21.31 -6.92
CA GLU A 70 -2.66 20.23 -7.56
C GLU A 70 -2.73 20.37 -9.09
N ASP A 71 -3.07 21.56 -9.59
CA ASP A 71 -3.15 21.85 -11.03
C ASP A 71 -1.79 21.83 -11.75
N GLN A 72 -0.69 21.82 -10.99
CA GLN A 72 0.68 21.80 -11.53
C GLN A 72 1.28 20.39 -11.53
N VAL A 73 0.61 19.40 -10.94
CA VAL A 73 1.13 18.04 -10.82
C VAL A 73 1.17 17.37 -12.19
N VAL A 74 2.35 16.91 -12.57
CA VAL A 74 2.54 16.10 -13.79
C VAL A 74 2.71 14.62 -13.49
N ASP A 75 3.29 14.29 -12.34
CA ASP A 75 3.51 12.91 -11.93
C ASP A 75 3.73 12.80 -10.41
N ILE A 76 3.48 11.62 -9.88
CA ILE A 76 3.69 11.30 -8.46
C ILE A 76 4.43 9.96 -8.41
N ASP A 77 5.63 9.94 -7.85
CA ASP A 77 6.32 8.70 -7.47
C ASP A 77 5.99 8.36 -6.02
N ILE A 78 5.59 7.10 -5.79
CA ILE A 78 5.26 6.59 -4.45
C ILE A 78 6.33 5.60 -4.03
N TYR A 79 7.01 5.87 -2.93
CA TYR A 79 7.99 4.97 -2.34
C TYR A 79 7.35 4.20 -1.21
N MET A 80 7.26 2.88 -1.35
CA MET A 80 6.51 2.05 -0.40
C MET A 80 7.41 1.30 0.58
N ASN A 81 6.90 1.09 1.80
CA ASN A 81 7.43 0.13 2.76
C ASN A 81 6.91 -1.25 2.36
N VAL A 82 7.66 -1.90 1.47
CA VAL A 82 7.28 -3.19 0.89
C VAL A 82 7.20 -4.28 1.95
N ASP A 83 8.11 -4.30 2.91
CA ASP A 83 8.12 -5.32 3.97
C ASP A 83 6.86 -5.25 4.84
N LEU A 84 6.46 -4.04 5.24
CA LEU A 84 5.24 -3.82 6.01
C LEU A 84 3.99 -4.20 5.22
N LEU A 85 3.93 -3.81 3.94
CA LEU A 85 2.80 -4.12 3.07
C LEU A 85 2.68 -5.63 2.85
N LYS A 86 3.78 -6.28 2.47
CA LYS A 86 3.89 -7.72 2.24
C LYS A 86 3.50 -8.52 3.48
N GLY A 87 4.06 -8.17 4.65
CA GLY A 87 3.73 -8.83 5.91
C GLY A 87 2.24 -8.67 6.27
N THR A 88 1.64 -7.50 5.99
CA THR A 88 0.22 -7.26 6.26
C THR A 88 -0.68 -8.05 5.31
N VAL A 89 -0.37 -8.06 4.01
CA VAL A 89 -1.13 -8.81 3.00
C VAL A 89 -1.09 -10.30 3.32
N TYR A 90 0.09 -10.89 3.53
CA TYR A 90 0.19 -12.32 3.85
C TYR A 90 -0.48 -12.70 5.16
N LYS A 91 -0.38 -11.85 6.20
CA LYS A 91 -1.07 -12.10 7.47
C LYS A 91 -2.59 -12.12 7.29
N ASN A 92 -3.14 -11.20 6.51
CA ASN A 92 -4.59 -11.12 6.30
C ASN A 92 -5.10 -12.23 5.38
N VAL A 93 -4.41 -12.50 4.26
CA VAL A 93 -4.77 -13.60 3.36
C VAL A 93 -4.62 -14.94 4.07
N GLY A 94 -3.51 -15.16 4.79
CA GLY A 94 -3.29 -16.37 5.58
C GLY A 94 -4.37 -16.55 6.66
N ARG A 95 -4.80 -15.48 7.33
CA ARG A 95 -5.91 -15.53 8.30
C ARG A 95 -7.25 -15.86 7.64
N ILE A 96 -7.52 -15.30 6.45
CA ILE A 96 -8.73 -15.59 5.67
C ILE A 96 -8.72 -17.06 5.27
N LEU A 97 -7.65 -17.53 4.63
CA LEU A 97 -7.51 -18.91 4.21
C LEU A 97 -7.60 -19.87 5.42
N ALA A 98 -6.93 -19.58 6.54
CA ALA A 98 -7.07 -20.37 7.76
C ALA A 98 -8.51 -20.41 8.28
N LYS A 99 -9.27 -19.32 8.17
CA LYS A 99 -10.68 -19.28 8.57
C LYS A 99 -11.56 -20.19 7.68
N TYR A 100 -11.29 -20.25 6.39
CA TYR A 100 -12.09 -21.02 5.43
C TYR A 100 -11.64 -22.47 5.27
N PHE A 101 -10.38 -22.79 5.63
CA PHE A 101 -9.77 -24.11 5.39
C PHE A 101 -9.26 -24.81 6.65
N ASN A 102 -9.37 -24.22 7.85
CA ASN A 102 -9.19 -24.95 9.13
C ASN A 102 -10.53 -25.26 9.83
N GLU A 103 -11.66 -25.22 9.11
CA GLU A 103 -12.98 -25.67 9.61
C GLU A 103 -13.33 -27.11 9.19
N GLU A 104 -12.34 -27.97 8.92
CA GLU A 104 -12.56 -29.42 8.83
C GLU A 104 -11.45 -30.19 9.59
N ASP A 105 -11.72 -30.52 10.85
CA ASP A 105 -11.53 -31.87 11.42
C ASP A 105 -11.95 -31.92 12.90
N THR A 106 -13.24 -31.71 13.18
CA THR A 106 -13.87 -32.36 14.34
C THR A 106 -15.08 -33.13 13.84
N ASP A 107 -14.82 -34.31 13.29
CA ASP A 107 -15.80 -35.38 13.17
C ASP A 107 -16.19 -35.87 14.59
N PRO A 108 -17.46 -35.78 15.03
CA PRO A 108 -17.89 -36.30 16.34
C PRO A 108 -17.96 -37.83 16.41
N SER A 109 -17.60 -38.56 15.35
CA SER A 109 -17.90 -39.99 15.18
C SER A 109 -16.78 -40.92 15.62
N GLN A 110 -16.15 -40.70 16.78
CA GLN A 110 -15.38 -41.77 17.45
C GLN A 110 -15.61 -41.74 18.97
N GLN A 111 -16.79 -42.21 19.37
CA GLN A 111 -17.02 -42.73 20.72
C GLN A 111 -17.60 -44.14 20.63
N THR A 112 -16.77 -45.07 20.17
CA THR A 112 -16.82 -46.52 20.46
C THR A 112 -15.36 -46.96 20.37
N THR A 113 -14.70 -47.40 21.44
CA THR A 113 -14.97 -48.63 22.20
C THR A 113 -14.23 -48.56 23.53
#